data_AF-H1G7H7-F1
#
_entry.id   AF-H1G7H7-F1
#
_cell.length_a   1.000
_cell.length_b   1.000
_cell.length_c   1.000
_cell.angle_alpha   90.00
_cell.angle_beta   90.00
_cell.angle_gamma   90.00
#
_symmetry.space_group_name_H-M   'P 1'
#
loop_
_entity.id
_entity.type
_entity.pdbx_description
1 polymer ?
#
loop_
_entity_poly.entity_id
_entity_poly.type
_entity_poly.pdbx_seq_one_letter_code
_entity_poly.pdbx_strand_id
1 'polypeptide(L)' 'MPSPEALAREFGIPLENHALAHILSRDELKADPIHPNEDGYRILDESILQILISTGGL' A
#
# COMPACT_ATOMS: atom_id res chain seq x y z
N MET A 1 -5.62 19.53 -9.21
CA MET A 1 -4.51 18.58 -9.40
C MET A 1 -5.12 17.18 -9.52
N PRO A 2 -4.63 16.31 -10.41
CA PRO A 2 -5.12 14.94 -10.51
C PRO A 2 -4.79 14.17 -9.22
N SER A 3 -5.62 13.19 -8.87
CA SER A 3 -5.34 12.31 -7.73
C SER A 3 -4.23 11.30 -8.08
N PRO A 4 -3.55 10.69 -7.09
CA PRO A 4 -2.60 9.62 -7.34
C PRO A 4 -3.19 8.47 -8.18
N GLU A 5 -4.46 8.09 -7.96
CA GLU A 5 -5.15 7.04 -8.72
C GLU A 5 -5.39 7.45 -10.17
N ALA A 6 -5.69 8.72 -10.42
CA ALA A 6 -5.87 9.24 -11.77
C ALA A 6 -4.54 9.17 -12.55
N LEU A 7 -3.43 9.57 -11.92
CA LEU A 7 -2.10 9.48 -12.50
C LEU A 7 -1.67 8.03 -12.74
N ALA A 8 -1.84 7.15 -11.76
CA ALA A 8 -1.50 5.73 -11.90
C ALA A 8 -2.25 5.09 -13.08
N ARG A 9 -3.53 5.43 -13.26
CA ARG A 9 -4.32 4.99 -14.41
C ARG A 9 -3.81 5.56 -15.73
N GLU A 10 -3.50 6.86 -15.77
CA GLU A 10 -3.00 7.54 -16.97
C GLU A 10 -1.70 6.91 -17.49
N PHE A 11 -0.80 6.55 -16.58
CA PHE A 11 0.52 6.01 -16.91
C PHE A 11 0.62 4.49 -16.85
N GLY A 12 -0.47 3.78 -16.57
CA GLY A 12 -0.48 2.32 -16.46
C GLY A 12 0.41 1.79 -15.32
N ILE A 13 0.57 2.58 -14.25
CA ILE A 13 1.39 2.21 -13.09
C ILE A 13 0.51 1.40 -12.12
N PRO A 14 0.90 0.17 -11.74
CA PRO A 14 0.24 -0.58 -10.69
C PRO A 14 0.28 0.20 -9.36
N LEU A 15 -0.85 0.29 -8.66
CA LEU A 15 -0.98 1.10 -7.45
C LEU A 15 -1.56 0.28 -6.29
N GLU A 16 -0.84 0.27 -5.17
CA GLU A 16 -1.36 -0.16 -3.86
C GLU A 16 -1.98 1.07 -3.18
N ASN A 17 -3.29 1.04 -2.89
CA ASN A 17 -3.99 2.17 -2.26
C ASN A 17 -4.89 1.76 -1.08
N HIS A 18 -4.76 0.53 -0.59
CA HIS A 18 -5.65 -0.06 0.41
C HIS A 18 -4.92 -0.43 1.71
N ALA A 19 -3.74 -1.05 1.62
CA ALA A 19 -3.03 -1.58 2.77
C ALA A 19 -2.63 -0.47 3.74
N LEU A 20 -2.10 0.65 3.24
CA LEU A 20 -1.72 1.76 4.11
C LEU A 20 -2.91 2.34 4.89
N ALA A 21 -4.06 2.53 4.24
CA ALA A 21 -5.27 3.01 4.91
C ALA A 21 -5.79 1.99 5.96
N HIS A 22 -5.70 0.70 5.65
CA HIS A 22 -6.02 -0.38 6.58
C HIS A 22 -5.11 -0.37 7.81
N ILE A 23 -3.80 -0.19 7.62
CA ILE A 23 -2.80 -0.14 8.70
C ILE A 23 -3.03 1.09 9.57
N LEU A 24 -3.17 2.27 8.98
CA LEU A 24 -3.29 3.52 9.73
C LEU A 24 -4.57 3.62 10.56
N SER A 25 -5.63 2.91 10.17
CA SER A 25 -6.89 2.84 10.92
C SER A 25 -6.85 1.93 12.16
N ARG A 26 -5.75 1.22 12.42
CA ARG A 26 -5.61 0.26 13.53
C ARG A 26 -4.43 0.64 14.42
N ASP A 27 -4.67 0.81 15.72
CA ASP A 27 -3.60 1.22 16.64
C ASP A 27 -2.59 0.11 16.88
N GLU A 28 -3.04 -1.14 16.82
CA GLU A 28 -2.21 -2.33 16.96
C GLU A 28 -1.22 -2.55 15.81
N LEU A 29 -1.42 -1.90 14.66
CA LEU A 29 -0.54 -1.99 13.49
C LEU A 29 0.39 -0.78 13.34
N LYS A 30 0.41 0.12 14.33
CA LYS A 30 1.21 1.34 14.29
C LYS A 30 2.26 1.39 15.40
N ALA A 31 3.41 1.97 15.08
CA ALA A 31 4.45 2.28 16.07
C ALA A 31 4.19 3.63 16.75
N ASP A 32 3.52 4.54 16.04
CA ASP A 32 3.11 5.86 16.51
C ASP A 32 1.83 6.32 15.76
N PRO A 33 1.29 7.54 15.96
CA PRO A 33 0.01 7.92 15.35
C PRO A 33 -0.08 7.82 13.81
N ILE A 34 1.04 7.81 13.09
CA ILE A 34 1.05 7.84 11.61
C ILE A 34 1.98 6.81 10.96
N HIS A 35 2.83 6.10 11.71
CA HIS A 35 3.79 5.15 11.14
C HIS A 35 3.43 3.69 11.48
N PRO A 36 3.46 2.77 10.50
CA PRO A 36 3.31 1.33 10.73
C PRO A 36 4.36 0.79 11.72
N ASN A 37 3.99 -0.24 12.49
CA ASN A 37 4.95 -1.10 13.21
C ASN A 37 5.38 -2.30 12.33
N GLU A 38 6.13 -3.24 12.91
CA GLU A 38 6.63 -4.44 12.21
C GLU A 38 5.50 -5.26 11.55
N ASP A 39 4.38 -5.47 12.25
CA ASP A 39 3.22 -6.17 11.70
C ASP A 39 2.53 -5.38 10.60
N GLY A 40 2.44 -4.06 10.75
CA GLY A 40 1.93 -3.17 9.72
C GLY A 40 2.79 -3.23 8.43
N TYR A 41 4.11 -3.19 8.57
CA TYR A 41 5.02 -3.32 7.42
C TYR A 41 4.91 -4.69 6.75
N ARG A 42 4.77 -5.78 7.51
CA ARG A 42 4.55 -7.12 6.94
C ARG A 42 3.31 -7.17 6.04
N ILE A 43 2.20 -6.56 6.46
CA ILE A 43 0.97 -6.46 5.65
C ILE A 43 1.21 -5.66 4.37
N LEU A 44 1.94 -4.54 4.47
CA LEU A 44 2.28 -3.71 3.32
C LEU A 44 3.17 -4.48 2.32
N ASP A 45 4.18 -5.19 2.81
CA ASP A 45 5.08 -6.01 1.99
C ASP A 45 4.33 -7.11 1.24
N GLU A 46 3.44 -7.84 1.92
CA GLU A 46 2.58 -8.86 1.32
C GLU A 46 1.69 -8.25 0.22
N SER A 47 1.14 -7.05 0.44
CA SER A 47 0.28 -6.34 -0.52
C SER A 47 1.05 -5.90 -1.76
N ILE A 48 2.27 -5.36 -1.60
CA ILE A 48 3.16 -4.99 -2.70
C ILE A 48 3.57 -6.23 -3.49
N LEU A 49 3.92 -7.33 -2.81
CA LEU A 49 4.26 -8.59 -3.45
C LEU A 49 3.13 -9.11 -4.34
N GLN A 50 1.88 -9.07 -3.86
CA GLN A 50 0.72 -9.48 -4.66
C GLN A 50 0.55 -8.62 -5.91
N ILE A 51 0.78 -7.31 -5.81
CA ILE A 51 0.74 -6.42 -6.97
C ILE A 51 1.82 -6.83 -7.98
N LEU A 52 3.07 -6.98 -7.54
CA LEU A 52 4.18 -7.38 -8.41
C LEU A 52 3.89 -8.69 -9.15
N ILE A 53 3.39 -9.72 -8.45
CA ILE A 53 3.01 -10.99 -9.07
C ILE A 53 1.88 -10.79 -10.08
N SER A 54 0.82 -10.07 -9.69
CA SER A 54 -0.37 -9.87 -10.56
C SER A 54 -0.07 -9.08 -11.84
N THR A 55 0.97 -8.24 -11.81
CA THR A 55 1.37 -7.40 -12.95
C THR A 55 2.58 -7.94 -13.71
N GLY A 56 3.10 -9.14 -13.35
CA GLY A 56 4.25 -9.76 -14.00
C GLY A 56 5.58 -9.05 -13.73
N GLY A 57 5.68 -8.33 -12.60
CA GLY A 57 6.92 -7.72 -12.11
C GLY A 57 7.83 -8.70 -11.36
N LEU A 58 7.37 -9.94 -11.15
CA LEU A 58 8.10 -11.08 -10.58
C LEU A 58 7.81 -12.37 -11.37
#